data_AF-A0A8J6FYR9-F1
#
_entry.id   AF-A0A8J6FYR9-F1
#
_cell.length_a   1.000
_cell.length_b   1.000
_cell.length_c   1.000
_cell.angle_alpha   90.00
_cell.angle_beta   90.00
_cell.angle_gamma   90.00
#
_symmetry.space_group_name_H-M   'P 1'
#
loop_
_entity.id
_entity.type
_entity.pdbx_description
1 polymer ?
#
loop_
_entity_poly.entity_id
_entity_poly.type
_entity_poly.pdbx_seq_one_letter_code
_entity_poly.pdbx_strand_id
1 'polypeptide(L)'
;MEEPEQDIRETLAGENPHLSTDPCNGNTDTTVGPENDFIEIELHRQELSYQNLLHVSCCELGIHPEKVEKIRKLPNTLLRKDKDIQRLQDFQELELLVKSGKYEHTRHTVSPLTERPCYNSEAATLTY
;
A
#
# COMPACT_ATOMS: atom_id res chain seq x y z
N MET A 1 18.96 14.00 -66.25
CA MET A 1 19.01 14.86 -65.05
C MET A 1 18.45 14.01 -63.93
N GLU A 2 19.10 12.91 -63.55
CA GLU A 2 20.40 12.77 -62.85
C GLU A 2 20.42 13.45 -61.48
N GLU A 3 20.27 12.58 -60.45
CA GLU A 3 20.96 12.51 -59.14
C GLU A 3 20.79 13.65 -58.09
N PRO A 4 21.00 13.39 -56.78
CA PRO A 4 20.91 12.11 -56.05
C PRO A 4 20.19 12.17 -54.69
N GLU A 5 19.79 10.99 -54.22
CA GLU A 5 19.44 10.69 -52.84
C GLU A 5 20.67 10.78 -51.92
N GLN A 6 20.52 11.34 -50.71
CA GLN A 6 21.57 11.34 -49.70
C GLN A 6 21.29 10.30 -48.61
N ASP A 7 22.12 9.26 -48.67
CA ASP A 7 22.43 8.25 -47.66
C ASP A 7 23.19 8.91 -46.49
N ILE A 8 22.61 8.89 -45.29
CA ILE A 8 23.35 9.04 -44.03
C ILE A 8 22.98 7.93 -43.05
N ARG A 9 23.66 6.79 -43.20
CA ARG A 9 24.01 5.89 -42.11
C ARG A 9 25.01 6.55 -41.16
N GLU A 10 24.74 6.57 -39.84
CA GLU A 10 25.71 6.10 -38.83
C GLU A 10 25.04 5.92 -37.46
N THR A 11 25.37 4.80 -36.85
CA THR A 11 24.86 4.21 -35.61
C THR A 11 25.64 4.75 -34.41
N LEU A 12 24.96 5.13 -33.32
CA LEU A 12 25.57 5.13 -31.99
C LEU A 12 24.54 4.71 -30.94
N ALA A 13 24.91 3.66 -30.21
CA ALA A 13 24.19 3.09 -29.09
C ALA A 13 24.15 4.05 -27.89
N GLY A 14 23.11 3.96 -27.06
CA GLY A 14 23.03 4.67 -25.80
C GLY A 14 21.69 4.47 -25.10
N GLU A 15 21.60 3.37 -24.36
CA GLU A 15 20.80 3.17 -23.14
C GLU A 15 19.32 3.59 -23.12
N ASN A 16 18.47 2.57 -23.10
CA ASN A 16 17.13 2.61 -22.51
C ASN A 16 17.27 2.69 -20.98
N PRO A 17 16.58 3.62 -20.32
CA PRO A 17 15.94 3.28 -19.06
C PRO A 17 14.46 3.71 -19.05
N HIS A 18 13.61 2.70 -19.08
CA HIS A 18 12.43 2.53 -18.24
C HIS A 18 11.67 3.82 -17.88
N LEU A 19 10.64 4.16 -18.67
CA LEU A 19 9.52 4.96 -18.17
C LEU A 19 8.78 4.09 -17.14
N SER A 20 9.20 4.19 -15.88
CA SER A 20 8.38 3.73 -14.77
C SER A 20 7.11 4.58 -14.74
N THR A 21 6.01 3.88 -14.93
CA THR A 21 4.68 4.24 -14.47
C THR A 21 4.73 4.64 -13.00
N ASP A 22 4.47 5.90 -12.70
CA ASP A 22 3.92 6.31 -11.40
C ASP A 22 2.55 6.94 -11.66
N PRO A 23 1.45 6.17 -11.57
CA PRO A 23 0.15 6.75 -11.37
C PRO A 23 -0.03 7.10 -9.89
N CYS A 24 -0.87 8.10 -9.65
CA CYS A 24 -1.44 8.49 -8.35
C CYS A 24 -0.60 9.46 -7.50
N ASN A 25 -0.57 10.71 -7.94
CA ASN A 25 -0.58 11.86 -7.03
C ASN A 25 -1.92 11.89 -6.26
N GLY A 26 -1.99 11.16 -5.15
CA GLY A 26 -3.06 11.21 -4.16
C GLY A 26 -2.58 11.97 -2.93
N ASN A 27 -2.75 13.28 -2.94
CA ASN A 27 -2.55 14.15 -1.79
C ASN A 27 -3.75 14.05 -0.84
N THR A 28 -3.94 12.92 -0.18
CA THR A 28 -4.81 12.91 1.00
C THR A 28 -3.94 13.15 2.22
N ASP A 29 -3.95 14.41 2.65
CA ASP A 29 -3.67 14.83 4.02
C ASP A 29 -4.57 14.04 4.97
N THR A 30 -4.22 12.78 5.22
CA THR A 30 -4.86 11.98 6.26
C THR A 30 -4.18 12.38 7.55
N THR A 31 -4.72 13.44 8.14
CA THR A 31 -4.66 13.74 9.58
C THR A 31 -4.42 12.46 10.36
N VAL A 32 -3.23 12.36 10.96
CA VAL A 32 -2.89 11.38 12.01
C VAL A 32 -3.77 11.69 13.23
N GLY A 33 -5.03 11.29 13.13
CA GLY A 33 -5.96 11.18 14.24
C GLY A 33 -5.63 9.95 15.10
N PRO A 34 -6.29 9.82 16.26
CA PRO A 34 -5.93 8.87 17.31
C PRO A 34 -5.88 7.45 16.75
N GLU A 35 -5.01 6.62 17.34
CA GLU A 35 -4.96 5.17 17.17
C GLU A 35 -6.37 4.55 17.11
N ASN A 36 -6.91 4.43 15.89
CA ASN A 36 -8.19 3.77 15.66
C ASN A 36 -7.91 2.30 15.43
N ASP A 37 -8.39 1.45 16.34
CA ASP A 37 -8.27 -0.01 16.25
C ASP A 37 -9.13 -0.62 15.11
N PHE A 38 -9.80 0.21 14.31
CA PHE A 38 -10.69 -0.20 13.24
C PHE A 38 -10.30 0.47 11.91
N ILE A 39 -10.48 -0.28 10.84
CA ILE A 39 -10.37 0.19 9.45
C ILE A 39 -11.70 0.00 8.75
N GLU A 40 -12.00 0.86 7.79
CA GLU A 40 -13.14 0.70 6.90
C GLU A 40 -12.64 0.29 5.52
N ILE A 41 -13.24 -0.75 4.94
CA ILE A 41 -12.87 -1.26 3.63
C ILE A 41 -14.13 -1.33 2.75
N GLU A 42 -14.06 -0.74 1.57
CA GLU A 42 -15.12 -0.82 0.57
C GLU A 42 -14.78 -1.92 -0.45
N LEU A 43 -15.70 -2.87 -0.62
CA LEU A 43 -15.55 -3.98 -1.55
C LEU A 43 -16.81 -4.15 -2.39
N HIS A 44 -16.62 -4.39 -3.69
CA HIS A 44 -17.73 -4.71 -4.58
C HIS A 44 -18.39 -6.04 -4.18
N ARG A 45 -19.73 -6.07 -4.17
CA ARG A 45 -20.48 -7.26 -3.78
C ARG A 45 -20.20 -8.47 -4.68
N GLN A 46 -19.83 -8.22 -5.94
CA GLN A 46 -19.43 -9.24 -6.91
C GLN A 46 -18.08 -9.89 -6.55
N GLU A 47 -17.24 -9.21 -5.78
CA GLU A 47 -15.87 -9.61 -5.43
C GLU A 47 -15.74 -10.05 -3.95
N LEU A 48 -16.88 -10.20 -3.25
CA LEU A 48 -16.98 -10.69 -1.87
C LEU A 48 -16.61 -12.18 -1.77
N SER A 49 -15.31 -12.46 -1.89
CA SER A 49 -14.68 -13.74 -1.60
C SER A 49 -13.88 -13.66 -0.31
N TYR A 50 -13.66 -14.82 0.32
CA TYR A 50 -12.85 -14.91 1.53
C TYR A 50 -11.42 -14.43 1.29
N GLN A 51 -10.83 -14.81 0.15
CA GLN A 51 -9.47 -14.42 -0.20
C GLN A 51 -9.34 -12.93 -0.44
N ASN A 52 -10.29 -12.32 -1.16
CA ASN A 52 -10.23 -10.88 -1.44
C ASN A 52 -10.41 -10.05 -0.17
N LEU A 53 -11.39 -10.41 0.67
CA LEU A 53 -11.57 -9.78 1.98
C LEU A 53 -10.31 -9.88 2.83
N LEU A 54 -9.76 -11.09 2.98
CA LEU A 54 -8.53 -11.32 3.74
C LEU A 54 -7.38 -10.47 3.20
N HIS A 55 -7.17 -10.45 1.88
CA HIS A 55 -6.07 -9.74 1.25
C HIS A 55 -6.19 -8.23 1.45
N VAL A 56 -7.36 -7.64 1.16
CA VAL A 56 -7.57 -6.19 1.32
C VAL A 56 -7.44 -5.78 2.78
N SER A 57 -8.04 -6.52 3.71
CA SER A 57 -7.86 -6.25 5.15
C SER A 57 -6.39 -6.37 5.58
N CYS A 58 -5.65 -7.36 5.06
CA CYS A 58 -4.25 -7.55 5.38
C CYS A 58 -3.35 -6.45 4.83
N CYS A 59 -3.60 -6.02 3.58
CA CYS A 59 -2.89 -4.92 2.95
C CYS A 59 -3.08 -3.61 3.72
N GLU A 60 -4.32 -3.28 4.10
CA GLU A 60 -4.63 -2.06 4.83
C GLU A 60 -4.01 -2.06 6.24
N LEU A 61 -4.01 -3.22 6.92
CA LEU A 61 -3.41 -3.37 8.25
C LEU A 61 -1.87 -3.55 8.21
N GLY A 62 -1.26 -3.69 7.04
CA GLY A 62 0.18 -3.99 6.90
C GLY A 62 0.59 -5.34 7.49
N ILE A 63 -0.33 -6.32 7.51
CA ILE A 63 -0.09 -7.65 8.09
C ILE A 63 -0.02 -8.71 7.00
N HIS A 64 0.80 -9.75 7.19
CA HIS A 64 0.78 -10.89 6.27
C HIS A 64 -0.41 -11.82 6.57
N PRO A 65 -1.09 -12.34 5.53
CA PRO A 65 -2.25 -13.22 5.70
C PRO A 65 -1.96 -14.50 6.48
N GLU A 66 -0.70 -14.97 6.49
CA GLU A 66 -0.24 -16.13 7.25
C GLU A 66 -0.32 -15.95 8.78
N LYS A 67 -0.25 -14.68 9.22
CA LYS A 67 -0.40 -14.31 10.63
C LYS A 67 -1.87 -14.34 11.04
N VAL A 68 -2.80 -14.11 10.11
CA VAL A 68 -4.24 -14.11 10.42
C VAL A 68 -4.67 -15.52 10.80
N GLU A 69 -5.24 -15.65 11.99
CA GLU A 69 -5.75 -16.91 12.50
C GLU A 69 -7.19 -17.13 12.05
N LYS A 70 -8.05 -16.11 12.23
CA LYS A 70 -9.49 -16.21 11.99
C LYS A 70 -10.07 -14.86 11.61
N ILE A 71 -11.07 -14.86 10.73
CA ILE A 71 -11.93 -13.71 10.49
C ILE A 71 -13.29 -14.00 11.13
N ARG A 72 -13.80 -13.08 11.96
CA ARG A 72 -15.08 -13.21 12.64
C ARG A 72 -15.95 -12.01 12.34
N LYS A 73 -17.26 -12.25 12.23
CA LYS A 73 -18.27 -11.20 12.33
C LYS A 73 -18.76 -11.13 13.77
N LEU A 74 -18.86 -9.94 14.33
CA LEU A 74 -19.42 -9.76 15.67
C LEU A 74 -20.93 -10.14 15.72
N PRO A 75 -21.42 -10.72 16.83
CA PRO A 75 -20.68 -10.92 18.08
C PRO A 75 -19.76 -12.16 18.14
N ASN A 76 -19.83 -13.17 17.26
CA ASN A 76 -18.93 -14.36 17.27
C ASN A 76 -19.12 -15.34 16.08
N THR A 77 -19.46 -14.87 14.87
CA THR A 77 -19.67 -15.74 13.70
C THR A 77 -18.37 -15.92 12.92
N LEU A 78 -17.83 -17.14 12.87
CA LEU A 78 -16.62 -17.44 12.11
C LEU A 78 -16.90 -17.47 10.60
N LEU A 79 -16.14 -16.69 9.84
CA LEU A 79 -16.18 -16.68 8.38
C LEU A 79 -15.12 -17.65 7.85
N ARG A 80 -15.54 -18.68 7.09
CA ARG A 80 -14.63 -19.77 6.65
C ARG A 80 -14.54 -19.92 5.15
N LYS A 81 -15.55 -19.44 4.43
CA LYS A 81 -15.71 -19.62 2.99
C LYS A 81 -16.46 -18.44 2.39
N ASP A 82 -16.39 -18.33 1.07
CA ASP A 82 -17.04 -17.26 0.30
C ASP A 82 -18.54 -17.16 0.59
N LYS A 83 -19.23 -18.29 0.81
CA LYS A 83 -20.65 -18.28 1.14
C LYS A 83 -20.98 -17.58 2.47
N ASP A 84 -20.04 -17.53 3.40
CA ASP A 84 -20.23 -16.81 4.66
C ASP A 84 -20.01 -15.31 4.43
N ILE A 85 -19.04 -14.95 3.57
CA ILE A 85 -18.74 -13.56 3.17
C ILE A 85 -19.89 -12.95 2.36
N GLN A 86 -20.46 -13.71 1.43
CA GLN A 86 -21.59 -13.28 0.59
C GLN A 86 -22.86 -12.96 1.41
N ARG A 87 -22.94 -13.44 2.66
CA ARG A 87 -24.06 -13.14 3.57
C ARG A 87 -23.86 -11.84 4.35
N LEU A 88 -22.66 -11.25 4.29
CA LEU A 88 -22.38 -9.99 4.94
C LEU A 88 -23.28 -8.89 4.37
N GLN A 89 -23.73 -8.02 5.26
CA GLN A 89 -24.47 -6.81 4.92
C GLN A 89 -23.52 -5.62 4.94
N ASP A 90 -23.96 -4.51 4.39
CA ASP A 90 -23.17 -3.28 4.40
C ASP A 90 -22.94 -2.81 5.85
N PHE A 91 -21.78 -2.20 6.09
CA PHE A 91 -21.37 -1.68 7.41
C PHE A 91 -21.36 -2.73 8.53
N GLN A 92 -21.11 -4.00 8.20
CA GLN A 92 -20.90 -5.03 9.22
C GLN A 92 -19.50 -4.98 9.80
N GLU A 93 -19.44 -4.96 11.13
CA GLU A 93 -18.19 -5.02 11.87
C GLU A 93 -17.59 -6.44 11.84
N LEU A 94 -16.32 -6.50 11.50
CA LEU A 94 -15.52 -7.72 11.46
C LEU A 94 -14.32 -7.58 12.39
N GLU A 95 -13.90 -8.72 12.93
CA GLU A 95 -12.71 -8.87 13.76
C GLU A 95 -11.72 -9.78 13.04
N LEU A 96 -10.49 -9.30 12.84
CA LEU A 96 -9.36 -10.11 12.38
C LEU A 96 -8.54 -10.56 13.59
N LEU A 97 -8.63 -11.85 13.92
CA LEU A 97 -7.75 -12.45 14.91
C LEU A 97 -6.42 -12.74 14.25
N VAL A 98 -5.36 -12.23 14.84
CA VAL A 98 -4.01 -12.45 14.35
C VAL A 98 -3.15 -13.10 15.42
N LYS A 99 -2.30 -14.03 15.00
CA LYS A 99 -1.39 -14.75 15.90
C LYS A 99 -0.48 -13.75 16.58
N SER A 100 -0.39 -13.85 17.91
CA SER A 100 0.53 -13.06 18.71
C SER A 100 1.96 -13.46 18.38
N GLY A 101 2.61 -12.64 17.55
CA GLY A 101 4.04 -12.64 17.31
C GLY A 101 4.54 -11.21 17.46
N LYS A 102 5.86 -10.99 17.51
CA LYS A 102 6.41 -9.63 17.45
C LYS A 102 5.93 -8.98 16.16
N TYR A 103 4.91 -8.14 16.28
CA TYR A 103 4.53 -7.24 15.24
C TYR A 103 5.61 -6.19 15.19
N GLU A 104 6.59 -6.41 14.31
CA GLU A 104 7.23 -5.28 13.67
C GLU A 104 6.11 -4.61 12.89
N HIS A 105 5.38 -3.71 13.55
CA HIS A 105 4.65 -2.66 12.86
C HIS A 105 5.77 -1.95 12.11
N THR A 106 6.01 -2.36 10.86
CA THR A 106 6.82 -1.58 9.95
C THR A 106 6.00 -0.34 9.72
N ARG A 107 6.04 0.57 10.70
CA ARG A 107 6.04 1.98 10.39
C ARG A 107 7.05 2.05 9.27
N HIS A 108 6.59 2.41 8.09
CA HIS A 108 7.45 3.08 7.15
C HIS A 108 7.89 4.35 7.90
N THR A 109 8.85 4.18 8.81
CA THR A 109 9.63 5.26 9.35
C THR A 109 10.35 5.74 8.13
N VAL A 110 9.75 6.75 7.50
CA VAL A 110 10.49 7.67 6.65
C VAL A 110 11.78 7.94 7.43
N SER A 111 12.92 7.62 6.81
CA SER A 111 14.23 7.91 7.38
C SER A 111 14.19 9.30 8.00
N PRO A 112 14.76 9.50 9.20
CA PRO A 112 14.81 10.83 9.80
C PRO A 112 15.32 11.81 8.74
N LEU A 113 14.65 12.96 8.61
CA LEU A 113 14.86 14.01 7.59
C LEU A 113 16.29 14.60 7.52
N THR A 114 17.25 13.99 8.22
CA THR A 114 18.68 14.32 8.20
C THR A 114 19.44 13.78 6.99
N GLU A 115 18.88 12.84 6.20
CA GLU A 115 19.54 12.33 4.97
C GLU A 115 19.14 13.08 3.69
N ARG A 116 18.86 14.39 3.78
CA ARG A 116 18.98 15.24 2.60
C ARG A 116 20.46 15.55 2.40
N PRO A 117 21.08 15.25 1.24
CA PRO A 117 22.48 15.64 0.96
C PRO A 117 22.72 17.16 0.99
N CYS A 118 21.66 17.95 1.19
CA CYS A 118 21.67 19.41 1.24
C CYS A 118 21.42 19.98 2.65
N TYR A 119 21.27 19.15 3.69
CA TYR A 119 21.03 19.64 5.05
C TYR A 119 22.36 20.01 5.74
N ASN A 120 22.61 21.31 5.89
CA ASN A 120 23.75 21.78 6.68
C ASN A 120 23.38 21.78 8.17
N SER A 121 23.85 20.75 8.89
CA SER A 121 23.63 20.60 10.33
C SER A 121 24.26 21.71 11.17
N GLU A 122 25.27 22.42 10.66
CA GLU A 122 25.95 23.49 11.40
C GLU A 122 25.15 24.79 11.44
N ALA A 123 24.22 24.99 10.50
CA ALA A 123 23.33 26.16 10.52
C ALA A 123 22.21 26.06 11.56
N ALA A 124 21.95 24.86 12.10
CA ALA A 124 20.82 24.62 12.99
C ALA A 124 21.09 24.94 14.47
N THR A 125 22.35 25.19 14.86
CA THR A 125 22.75 25.37 16.28
C THR A 125 23.01 26.82 16.67
N LEU A 126 22.56 27.79 15.86
CA LEU A 126 22.72 29.22 16.18
C LEU A 126 21.42 29.78 16.78
N THR A 127 21.26 29.57 18.09
CA THR A 127 20.21 30.21 18.89
C THR A 127 20.83 31.38 19.65
N TYR A 128 20.18 32.55 19.56
CA TYR A 128 20.58 33.85 20.13
C TYR A 128 20.67 33.88 21.66
#